data_AF-A0A9Q2NZY6-F1
#
_entry.id   AF-A0A9Q2NZY6-F1
#
_cell.length_a   1.000
_cell.length_b   1.000
_cell.length_c   1.000
_cell.angle_alpha   90.00
_cell.angle_beta   90.00
_cell.angle_gamma   90.00
#
_symmetry.space_group_name_H-M   'P 1'
#
loop_
_entity.id
_entity.type
_entity.pdbx_description
1 polymer ?
#
loop_
_entity_poly.entity_id
_entity_poly.type
_entity_poly.pdbx_seq_one_letter_code
_entity_poly.pdbx_strand_id
1 'polypeptide(L)'
;MSAATASDLERYMLDLVNEERTSHGLDALVLDQVLNASADAHSLWMLENNVFSHTGVAGSTPTQRMTAEGFDLSGSWRTAENIAAQSERGAEGLFDDVYDLHVALMNSPGHRENILMPELEVVGIGIQTGAYTYDSGTYYSVMVTQNFAMTGGQTTPDVIEQSMPAPPSTDPQPEAPGVLVGTATAENLIGTDQDDRITGSGGNDILSGEGGTDTAVYMADISNYGLTVSNGTIVIEDRSGGDGTDTLNSIEILEFDGTPFELSRFTNVSTLTDADMLAFCELYVAYFNRAPDSTGLLFWGSALADGMAMNDIAREFFDQPETQALYGGSSSTGDFVTAVYSNILGRAPDADGFDYWTNILDSGVRERSEFILAMIDGAKAATGSAADAQYLETKAEIGAYYAVVNGLNNVSVANTVMQTFDGTIASVVEAKELIDDHSALVDTAEGSEFTISVTGLVDDALDWV
;
A
#
# COMPACT_ATOMS: atom_id res chain seq x y z
N MET A 1 6.71 42.91 -7.46
CA MET A 1 6.32 41.71 -6.72
C MET A 1 6.04 40.66 -7.75
N SER A 2 6.86 39.61 -7.75
CA SER A 2 6.51 38.35 -8.38
C SER A 2 5.78 37.51 -7.32
N ALA A 3 4.78 36.75 -7.72
CA ALA A 3 4.03 35.84 -6.87
C ALA A 3 3.75 34.59 -7.69
N ALA A 4 3.99 33.42 -7.10
CA ALA A 4 3.76 32.13 -7.73
C ALA A 4 2.81 31.32 -6.85
N THR A 5 1.76 30.77 -7.46
CA THR A 5 0.91 29.77 -6.82
C THR A 5 1.64 28.45 -6.79
N ALA A 6 1.65 27.79 -5.64
CA ALA A 6 2.32 26.52 -5.44
C ALA A 6 1.66 25.40 -6.26
N SER A 7 2.51 24.59 -6.87
CA SER A 7 2.15 23.35 -7.56
C SER A 7 1.79 22.23 -6.59
N ASP A 8 1.23 21.13 -7.11
CA ASP A 8 0.84 19.97 -6.30
C ASP A 8 2.05 19.33 -5.59
N LEU A 9 3.22 19.30 -6.22
CA LEU A 9 4.46 18.79 -5.62
C LEU A 9 4.97 19.70 -4.48
N GLU A 10 4.79 21.01 -4.61
CA GLU A 10 5.19 21.99 -3.59
C GLU A 10 4.26 21.96 -2.39
N ARG A 11 2.97 21.72 -2.62
CA ARG A 11 1.98 21.46 -1.57
C ARG A 11 2.26 20.13 -0.87
N TYR A 12 2.59 19.07 -1.61
CA TYR A 12 2.99 17.80 -1.03
C TYR A 12 4.26 17.91 -0.15
N MET A 13 5.27 18.66 -0.59
CA MET A 13 6.45 18.95 0.24
C MET A 13 6.11 19.80 1.47
N LEU A 14 5.14 20.73 1.38
CA LEU A 14 4.64 21.46 2.55
C LEU A 14 4.01 20.50 3.55
N ASP A 15 3.19 19.57 3.08
CA ASP A 15 2.48 18.60 3.94
C ASP A 15 3.49 17.78 4.74
N LEU A 16 4.50 17.20 4.09
CA LEU A 16 5.59 16.47 4.76
C LEU A 16 6.36 17.36 5.77
N VAL A 17 6.64 18.62 5.42
CA VAL A 17 7.30 19.59 6.33
C VAL A 17 6.43 19.88 7.55
N ASN A 18 5.12 20.01 7.36
CA ASN A 18 4.19 20.31 8.43
C ASN A 18 3.93 19.09 9.31
N GLU A 19 3.90 17.87 8.78
CA GLU A 19 3.86 16.61 9.54
C GLU A 19 5.02 16.52 10.55
N GLU A 20 6.24 16.85 10.12
CA GLU A 20 7.41 16.90 11.00
C GLU A 20 7.32 18.02 12.03
N ARG A 21 6.72 19.16 11.68
CA ARG A 21 6.55 20.27 12.64
C ARG A 21 5.49 19.97 13.68
N THR A 22 4.34 19.45 13.26
CA THR A 22 3.19 19.17 14.14
C THR A 22 3.49 18.00 15.07
N SER A 23 4.14 16.93 14.59
CA SER A 23 4.61 15.83 15.45
C SER A 23 5.61 16.27 16.53
N HIS A 24 6.27 17.42 16.32
CA HIS A 24 7.16 18.07 17.27
C HIS A 24 6.49 19.19 18.09
N GLY A 25 5.17 19.35 17.98
CA GLY A 25 4.38 20.35 18.73
C GLY A 25 4.60 21.79 18.27
N LEU A 26 4.97 21.99 17.00
CA LEU A 26 5.22 23.28 16.39
C LEU A 26 4.05 23.67 15.47
N ASP A 27 3.84 24.98 15.33
CA ASP A 27 2.83 25.50 14.41
C ASP A 27 3.18 25.15 12.95
N ALA A 28 2.17 24.73 12.19
CA ALA A 28 2.30 24.49 10.76
C ALA A 28 2.67 25.79 10.02
N LEU A 29 3.52 25.66 9.01
CA LEU A 29 3.88 26.74 8.11
C LEU A 29 2.80 26.92 7.05
N VAL A 30 2.65 28.16 6.60
CA VAL A 30 1.76 28.51 5.49
C VAL A 30 2.58 28.84 4.25
N LEU A 31 2.20 28.31 3.09
CA LEU A 31 2.82 28.70 1.83
C LEU A 31 2.63 30.20 1.57
N ASP A 32 3.68 30.90 1.17
CA ASP A 32 3.65 32.30 0.78
C ASP A 32 4.04 32.45 -0.69
N GLN A 33 3.17 33.07 -1.49
CA GLN A 33 3.34 33.15 -2.94
C GLN A 33 4.61 33.90 -3.38
N VAL A 34 5.07 34.87 -2.58
CA VAL A 34 6.28 35.64 -2.89
C VAL A 34 7.53 34.86 -2.53
N LEU A 35 7.49 34.13 -1.41
CA LEU A 35 8.56 33.18 -1.07
C LEU A 35 8.61 32.02 -2.09
N ASN A 36 7.47 31.54 -2.58
CA ASN A 36 7.39 30.47 -3.59
C ASN A 36 8.08 30.92 -4.88
N ALA A 37 7.75 32.12 -5.38
CA ALA A 37 8.42 32.70 -6.54
C ALA A 37 9.95 32.83 -6.34
N SER A 38 10.40 33.19 -5.14
CA SER A 38 11.83 33.25 -4.81
C SER A 38 12.49 31.88 -4.76
N ALA A 39 11.78 30.84 -4.32
CA ALA A 39 12.28 29.48 -4.24
C ALA A 39 12.37 28.85 -5.63
N ASP A 40 11.33 29.02 -6.45
CA ASP A 40 11.29 28.59 -7.86
C ASP A 40 12.45 29.15 -8.66
N ALA A 41 12.63 30.48 -8.58
CA ALA A 41 13.69 31.16 -9.30
C ALA A 41 15.08 30.65 -8.90
N HIS A 42 15.27 30.27 -7.63
CA HIS A 42 16.56 29.77 -7.15
C HIS A 42 16.81 28.32 -7.56
N SER A 43 15.80 27.44 -7.45
CA SER A 43 15.88 26.05 -7.93
C SER A 43 16.17 26.00 -9.44
N LEU A 44 15.48 26.82 -10.23
CA LEU A 44 15.72 26.94 -11.67
C LEU A 44 17.12 27.48 -11.96
N TRP A 45 17.55 28.54 -11.26
CA TRP A 45 18.88 29.12 -11.47
C TRP A 45 20.01 28.13 -11.15
N MET A 46 19.88 27.31 -10.10
CA MET A 46 20.83 26.25 -9.75
C MET A 46 20.97 25.21 -10.87
N LEU A 47 19.85 24.80 -11.48
CA LEU A 47 19.84 23.91 -12.64
C LEU A 47 20.52 24.55 -13.86
N GLU A 48 20.11 25.77 -14.24
CA GLU A 48 20.62 26.46 -15.42
C GLU A 48 22.12 26.78 -15.37
N ASN A 49 22.65 26.99 -14.16
CA ASN A 49 24.06 27.34 -13.96
C ASN A 49 24.90 26.15 -13.50
N ASN A 50 24.29 24.97 -13.37
CA ASN A 50 24.92 23.73 -12.92
C ASN A 50 25.73 23.94 -11.62
N VAL A 51 25.07 24.52 -10.62
CA VAL A 51 25.63 24.83 -9.30
C VAL A 51 24.62 24.49 -8.21
N PHE A 52 25.08 23.92 -7.10
CA PHE A 52 24.27 23.66 -5.90
C PHE A 52 24.79 24.51 -4.74
N SER A 53 24.07 25.60 -4.41
CA SER A 53 24.59 26.65 -3.53
C SER A 53 23.47 27.52 -2.95
N HIS A 54 23.55 27.84 -1.66
CA HIS A 54 22.72 28.86 -1.01
C HIS A 54 23.03 30.29 -1.52
N THR A 55 24.22 30.51 -2.08
CA THR A 55 24.60 31.78 -2.73
C THR A 55 24.12 31.75 -4.18
N GLY A 56 23.18 32.64 -4.49
CA GLY A 56 22.50 32.71 -5.79
C GLY A 56 23.10 33.75 -6.73
N VAL A 57 22.29 34.17 -7.70
CA VAL A 57 22.66 35.15 -8.74
C VAL A 57 23.38 36.38 -8.18
N ALA A 58 24.49 36.77 -8.81
CA ALA A 58 25.34 37.89 -8.42
C ALA A 58 25.86 37.87 -6.96
N GLY A 59 25.93 36.69 -6.34
CA GLY A 59 26.38 36.54 -4.95
C GLY A 59 25.31 36.85 -3.91
N SER A 60 24.03 36.78 -4.29
CA SER A 60 22.90 37.05 -3.41
C SER A 60 22.74 35.97 -2.33
N THR A 61 22.42 36.42 -1.12
CA THR A 61 21.96 35.57 -0.01
C THR A 61 20.48 35.21 -0.17
N PRO A 62 19.97 34.17 0.50
CA PRO A 62 18.55 33.79 0.43
C PRO A 62 17.61 34.94 0.80
N THR A 63 17.89 35.63 1.91
CA THR A 63 17.12 36.80 2.36
C THR A 63 17.09 37.92 1.31
N GLN A 64 18.21 38.16 0.61
CA GLN A 64 18.25 39.14 -0.48
C GLN A 64 17.40 38.73 -1.68
N ARG A 65 17.31 37.44 -2.00
CA ARG A 65 16.43 36.92 -3.06
C ARG A 65 14.96 37.10 -2.67
N MET A 66 14.58 36.69 -1.46
CA MET A 66 13.22 36.88 -0.93
C MET A 66 12.78 38.37 -1.01
N THR A 67 13.65 39.28 -0.56
CA THR A 67 13.36 40.73 -0.61
C THR A 67 13.33 41.27 -2.04
N ALA A 68 14.15 40.74 -2.95
CA ALA A 68 14.17 41.16 -4.35
C ALA A 68 12.88 40.76 -5.08
N GLU A 69 12.29 39.60 -4.76
CA GLU A 69 10.97 39.19 -5.25
C GLU A 69 9.83 40.02 -4.64
N GLY A 70 10.10 40.63 -3.48
CA GLY A 70 9.26 41.61 -2.82
C GLY A 70 8.65 41.15 -1.51
N PHE A 71 9.21 40.11 -0.88
CA PHE A 71 8.76 39.64 0.43
C PHE A 71 9.00 40.73 1.48
N ASP A 72 7.96 41.08 2.25
CA ASP A 72 7.99 42.21 3.18
C ASP A 72 8.64 41.80 4.50
N LEU A 73 9.94 42.07 4.63
CA LEU A 73 10.72 41.88 5.88
C LEU A 73 10.71 43.14 6.77
N SER A 74 9.54 43.72 7.00
CA SER A 74 9.38 44.82 7.97
C SER A 74 9.10 44.31 9.39
N GLY A 75 9.40 45.13 10.39
CA GLY A 75 9.24 44.74 11.80
C GLY A 75 10.30 43.73 12.28
N SER A 76 9.89 42.84 13.18
CA SER A 76 10.71 41.69 13.60
C SER A 76 10.63 40.63 12.52
N TRP A 77 11.77 40.09 12.09
CA TRP A 77 11.79 39.05 11.07
C TRP A 77 12.91 38.05 11.30
N ARG A 78 12.73 36.87 10.72
CA ARG A 78 13.70 35.77 10.65
C ARG A 78 13.50 35.03 9.33
N THR A 79 14.59 34.53 8.75
CA THR A 79 14.56 33.73 7.52
C THR A 79 15.52 32.55 7.60
N ALA A 80 15.18 31.44 6.95
CA ALA A 80 16.04 30.27 6.79
C ALA A 80 15.90 29.69 5.37
N GLU A 81 16.88 28.90 4.92
CA GLU A 81 16.81 28.21 3.62
C GLU A 81 17.33 26.77 3.72
N ASN A 82 16.60 25.85 3.11
CA ASN A 82 17.09 24.52 2.76
C ASN A 82 17.16 24.36 1.25
N ILE A 83 18.12 23.58 0.76
CA ILE A 83 18.19 23.14 -0.64
C ILE A 83 18.48 21.63 -0.69
N ALA A 84 17.87 20.94 -1.66
CA ALA A 84 18.10 19.52 -1.89
C ALA A 84 18.04 19.21 -3.39
N ALA A 85 18.75 18.17 -3.83
CA ALA A 85 18.69 17.71 -5.21
C ALA A 85 18.99 16.21 -5.30
N GLN A 86 18.33 15.54 -6.24
CA GLN A 86 18.66 14.19 -6.64
C GLN A 86 18.37 13.97 -8.12
N SER A 87 18.99 12.95 -8.72
CA SER A 87 18.58 12.46 -10.05
C SER A 87 17.18 11.86 -9.96
N GLU A 88 16.32 12.16 -10.93
CA GLU A 88 15.01 11.50 -11.10
C GLU A 88 15.22 9.98 -11.21
N ARG A 89 14.46 9.22 -10.43
CA ARG A 89 14.57 7.77 -10.35
C ARG A 89 13.27 7.20 -9.78
N GLY A 90 13.00 5.93 -10.06
CA GLY A 90 11.80 5.26 -9.54
C GLY A 90 10.70 5.17 -10.58
N ALA A 91 9.45 5.29 -10.12
CA ALA A 91 8.26 5.17 -10.97
C ALA A 91 8.03 6.45 -11.79
N GLU A 92 7.05 6.43 -12.70
CA GLU A 92 6.66 7.64 -13.44
C GLU A 92 5.95 8.62 -12.50
N GLY A 93 6.42 9.87 -12.44
CA GLY A 93 5.96 10.87 -11.48
C GLY A 93 7.14 11.45 -10.72
N LEU A 94 6.86 12.37 -9.77
CA LEU A 94 7.91 13.00 -8.95
C LEU A 94 7.55 13.00 -7.45
N PHE A 95 6.43 12.38 -7.05
CA PHE A 95 6.00 12.39 -5.63
C PHE A 95 6.93 11.53 -4.76
N ASP A 96 7.39 10.37 -5.26
CA ASP A 96 8.41 9.54 -4.62
C ASP A 96 9.74 10.27 -4.52
N ASP A 97 10.16 10.97 -5.58
CA ASP A 97 11.36 11.80 -5.57
C ASP A 97 11.27 12.93 -4.53
N VAL A 98 10.11 13.58 -4.41
CA VAL A 98 9.86 14.64 -3.43
C VAL A 98 9.89 14.09 -2.01
N TYR A 99 9.30 12.92 -1.77
CA TYR A 99 9.36 12.24 -0.48
C TYR A 99 10.82 11.88 -0.09
N ASP A 100 11.58 11.29 -1.01
CA ASP A 100 13.00 10.97 -0.82
C ASP A 100 13.82 12.21 -0.43
N LEU A 101 13.57 13.34 -1.10
CA LEU A 101 14.22 14.62 -0.81
C LEU A 101 13.82 15.17 0.57
N HIS A 102 12.55 15.04 0.97
CA HIS A 102 12.09 15.40 2.30
C HIS A 102 12.79 14.56 3.39
N VAL A 103 12.82 13.24 3.22
CA VAL A 103 13.53 12.32 4.14
C VAL A 103 15.01 12.67 4.23
N ALA A 104 15.66 13.02 3.12
CA ALA A 104 17.07 13.45 3.12
C ALA A 104 17.29 14.78 3.86
N LEU A 105 16.36 15.74 3.72
CA LEU A 105 16.37 16.99 4.48
C LEU A 105 16.22 16.74 5.97
N MET A 106 15.24 15.93 6.36
CA MET A 106 15.05 15.57 7.76
C MET A 106 16.25 14.79 8.31
N ASN A 107 16.90 13.92 7.54
CA ASN A 107 18.11 13.22 8.01
C ASN A 107 19.37 14.10 8.14
N SER A 108 19.34 15.35 7.67
CA SER A 108 20.43 16.32 7.84
C SER A 108 20.17 17.24 9.05
N PRO A 109 21.01 17.23 10.10
CA PRO A 109 20.76 18.00 11.31
C PRO A 109 20.53 19.50 11.09
N GLY A 110 21.28 20.13 10.18
CA GLY A 110 21.13 21.56 9.90
C GLY A 110 19.86 21.90 9.12
N HIS A 111 19.43 21.01 8.21
CA HIS A 111 18.19 21.23 7.46
C HIS A 111 16.95 20.95 8.31
N ARG A 112 17.01 19.89 9.13
CA ARG A 112 16.01 19.57 10.16
C ARG A 112 15.82 20.73 11.13
N GLU A 113 16.90 21.37 11.58
CA GLU A 113 16.82 22.53 12.49
C GLU A 113 16.03 23.68 11.86
N ASN A 114 16.17 23.93 10.55
CA ASN A 114 15.37 24.92 9.84
C ASN A 114 13.89 24.52 9.77
N ILE A 115 13.58 23.26 9.42
CA ILE A 115 12.21 22.74 9.34
C ILE A 115 11.51 22.83 10.69
N LEU A 116 12.18 22.45 11.78
CA LEU A 116 11.64 22.42 13.14
C LEU A 116 11.89 23.72 13.93
N MET A 117 12.20 24.84 13.25
CA MET A 117 12.43 26.11 13.94
C MET A 117 11.08 26.70 14.37
N PRO A 118 10.81 26.86 15.68
CA PRO A 118 9.48 27.25 16.17
C PRO A 118 9.05 28.65 15.73
N GLU A 119 10.00 29.55 15.49
CA GLU A 119 9.71 30.96 15.21
C GLU A 119 9.36 31.25 13.74
N LEU A 120 9.36 30.24 12.85
CA LEU A 120 8.99 30.41 11.44
C LEU A 120 7.48 30.21 11.27
N GLU A 121 6.87 31.01 10.38
CA GLU A 121 5.41 31.09 10.20
C GLU A 121 4.99 30.79 8.75
N VAL A 122 5.84 31.13 7.78
CA VAL A 122 5.57 30.93 6.35
C VAL A 122 6.75 30.26 5.64
N VAL A 123 6.47 29.61 4.52
CA VAL A 123 7.47 28.99 3.66
C VAL A 123 7.14 29.22 2.18
N GLY A 124 8.16 29.30 1.34
CA GLY A 124 8.03 29.12 -0.11
C GLY A 124 8.83 27.90 -0.53
N ILE A 125 8.25 27.04 -1.36
CA ILE A 125 8.87 25.80 -1.81
C ILE A 125 8.93 25.86 -3.32
N GLY A 126 10.12 25.72 -3.89
CA GLY A 126 10.34 25.75 -5.33
C GLY A 126 10.90 24.43 -5.81
N ILE A 127 10.12 23.69 -6.60
CA ILE A 127 10.51 22.37 -7.13
C ILE A 127 10.66 22.47 -8.64
N GLN A 128 11.88 22.27 -9.13
CA GLN A 128 12.22 22.39 -10.55
C GLN A 128 12.95 21.15 -11.04
N THR A 129 12.73 20.77 -12.29
CA THR A 129 13.44 19.64 -12.92
C THR A 129 14.33 20.09 -14.07
N GLY A 130 15.46 19.40 -14.25
CA GLY A 130 16.39 19.70 -15.34
C GLY A 130 17.68 18.90 -15.27
N ALA A 131 18.52 19.04 -16.29
CA ALA A 131 19.83 18.39 -16.31
C ALA A 131 20.78 19.04 -15.28
N TYR A 132 21.39 18.22 -14.43
CA TYR A 132 22.38 18.65 -13.44
C TYR A 132 23.58 17.69 -13.42
N THR A 133 24.80 18.22 -13.26
CA THR A 133 26.05 17.46 -13.30
C THR A 133 26.62 17.27 -11.91
N TYR A 134 26.68 16.02 -11.50
CA TYR A 134 27.37 15.53 -10.30
C TYR A 134 28.76 15.01 -10.68
N ASP A 135 29.59 14.68 -9.70
CA ASP A 135 30.91 14.07 -9.93
C ASP A 135 30.84 12.74 -10.72
N SER A 136 29.70 12.05 -10.66
CA SER A 136 29.42 10.79 -11.36
C SER A 136 28.92 10.94 -12.80
N GLY A 137 28.43 12.12 -13.18
CA GLY A 137 27.83 12.35 -14.50
C GLY A 137 26.71 13.40 -14.50
N THR A 138 26.16 13.66 -15.68
CA THR A 138 25.00 14.56 -15.86
C THR A 138 23.72 13.74 -15.93
N TYR A 139 22.75 14.08 -15.07
CA TYR A 139 21.46 13.39 -14.97
C TYR A 139 20.31 14.39 -14.96
N TYR A 140 19.15 13.98 -15.45
CA TYR A 140 17.93 14.73 -15.20
C TYR A 140 17.57 14.61 -13.72
N SER A 141 17.30 15.73 -13.07
CA SER A 141 17.28 15.86 -11.61
C SER A 141 16.13 16.71 -11.15
N VAL A 142 15.64 16.41 -9.93
CA VAL A 142 14.71 17.23 -9.16
C VAL A 142 15.52 18.11 -8.21
N MET A 143 15.22 19.40 -8.19
CA MET A 143 15.91 20.43 -7.40
C MET A 143 14.88 21.18 -6.55
N VAL A 144 15.11 21.22 -5.24
CA VAL A 144 14.19 21.82 -4.27
C VAL A 144 14.90 22.94 -3.51
N THR A 145 14.20 24.06 -3.34
CA THR A 145 14.56 25.15 -2.42
C THR A 145 13.38 25.37 -1.47
N GLN A 146 13.63 25.41 -0.16
CA GLN A 146 12.65 25.81 0.86
C GLN A 146 13.11 27.12 1.50
N ASN A 147 12.32 28.17 1.34
CA ASN A 147 12.56 29.51 1.87
C ASN A 147 11.60 29.78 3.01
N PHE A 148 12.09 29.73 4.25
CA PHE A 148 11.26 29.94 5.43
C PHE A 148 11.36 31.36 5.95
N ALA A 149 10.27 31.88 6.54
CA ALA A 149 10.30 33.15 7.21
C ALA A 149 9.30 33.31 8.37
N MET A 150 9.61 34.27 9.23
CA MET A 150 8.65 35.02 10.05
C MET A 150 8.91 36.50 9.81
N THR A 151 7.84 37.29 9.76
CA THR A 151 7.94 38.74 9.51
C THR A 151 6.82 39.50 10.20
N GLY A 152 7.11 40.72 10.65
CA GLY A 152 6.10 41.68 11.09
C GLY A 152 5.45 42.45 9.94
N GLY A 153 5.91 42.21 8.71
CA GLY A 153 5.37 42.76 7.47
C GLY A 153 4.17 41.98 6.94
N GLN A 154 3.72 42.32 5.73
CA GLN A 154 2.62 41.61 5.07
C GLN A 154 3.12 40.33 4.41
N THR A 155 2.48 39.21 4.73
CA THR A 155 2.60 37.96 3.97
C THR A 155 1.55 37.91 2.86
N THR A 156 1.78 37.06 1.86
CA THR A 156 0.86 36.74 0.77
C THR A 156 0.58 35.24 0.78
N PRO A 157 -0.26 34.75 1.70
CA PRO A 157 -0.54 33.33 1.82
C PRO A 157 -1.11 32.74 0.53
N ASP A 158 -0.62 31.58 0.14
CA ASP A 158 -1.15 30.81 -0.98
C ASP A 158 -2.29 29.89 -0.51
N VAL A 159 -3.36 30.51 -0.04
CA VAL A 159 -4.58 29.86 0.43
C VAL A 159 -5.57 29.70 -0.74
N ILE A 160 -5.98 28.46 -1.01
CA ILE A 160 -7.11 28.17 -1.91
C ILE A 160 -8.38 28.58 -1.14
N GLU A 161 -9.11 29.59 -1.63
CA GLU A 161 -10.30 30.12 -0.93
C GLU A 161 -11.39 29.05 -0.76
N GLN A 162 -11.49 28.46 0.43
CA GLN A 162 -12.75 28.03 1.01
C GLN A 162 -13.08 28.97 2.19
N SER A 163 -14.28 29.55 2.17
CA SER A 163 -14.66 30.63 3.09
C SER A 163 -14.84 30.17 4.54
N MET A 164 -14.06 30.73 5.47
CA MET A 164 -14.42 30.81 6.90
C MET A 164 -14.04 32.18 7.48
N PRO A 165 -14.84 32.77 8.40
CA PRO A 165 -14.39 33.90 9.21
C PRO A 165 -13.73 33.44 10.53
N ALA A 166 -12.68 34.18 10.93
CA ALA A 166 -11.73 33.91 12.02
C ALA A 166 -12.24 34.27 13.47
N PRO A 167 -11.51 33.88 14.56
CA PRO A 167 -12.04 33.55 15.91
C PRO A 167 -11.87 34.68 16.97
N PRO A 168 -12.29 34.53 18.27
CA PRO A 168 -11.49 33.81 19.28
C PRO A 168 -12.27 33.12 20.46
N SER A 169 -11.74 32.03 21.03
CA SER A 169 -11.12 31.97 22.39
C SER A 169 -11.07 30.56 23.04
N THR A 170 -9.83 30.10 23.27
CA THR A 170 -9.24 29.42 24.45
C THR A 170 -10.07 28.44 25.30
N ASP A 171 -9.91 27.13 25.03
CA ASP A 171 -9.60 26.05 25.98
C ASP A 171 -9.24 24.79 25.13
N PRO A 172 -8.26 23.93 25.50
CA PRO A 172 -8.00 22.71 24.73
C PRO A 172 -9.10 21.71 25.07
N GLN A 173 -10.18 21.76 24.31
CA GLN A 173 -11.13 20.67 24.25
C GLN A 173 -10.46 19.56 23.42
N PRO A 174 -10.46 18.28 23.85
CA PRO A 174 -10.00 17.18 23.01
C PRO A 174 -10.69 17.30 21.65
N GLU A 175 -9.92 17.24 20.57
CA GLU A 175 -10.47 17.31 19.22
C GLU A 175 -11.55 16.23 19.12
N ALA A 176 -12.72 16.61 18.62
CA ALA A 176 -13.82 15.66 18.46
C ALA A 176 -13.57 14.89 17.15
N PRO A 177 -13.98 13.60 17.07
CA PRO A 177 -14.00 12.86 15.81
C PRO A 177 -14.45 13.72 14.63
N GLY A 178 -13.59 13.84 13.64
CA GLY A 178 -13.81 14.44 12.34
C GLY A 178 -14.78 13.61 11.51
N VAL A 179 -15.73 14.30 10.87
CA VAL A 179 -16.50 13.75 9.75
C VAL A 179 -16.13 14.57 8.53
N LEU A 180 -15.26 14.03 7.70
CA LEU A 180 -14.74 14.67 6.50
C LEU A 180 -15.50 14.15 5.28
N VAL A 181 -15.91 15.07 4.41
CA VAL A 181 -16.59 14.74 3.15
C VAL A 181 -16.02 15.63 2.06
N GLY A 182 -15.32 15.00 1.11
CA GLY A 182 -14.79 15.60 -0.11
C GLY A 182 -15.86 15.84 -1.17
N THR A 183 -15.42 16.12 -2.39
CA THR A 183 -16.27 16.52 -3.51
C THR A 183 -16.18 15.55 -4.69
N ALA A 184 -16.22 16.02 -5.93
CA ALA A 184 -16.12 15.16 -7.12
C ALA A 184 -14.77 15.35 -7.83
N THR A 185 -13.77 15.85 -7.11
CA THR A 185 -12.44 16.19 -7.60
C THR A 185 -11.40 15.57 -6.71
N ALA A 186 -10.22 15.24 -7.26
CA ALA A 186 -9.09 14.75 -6.47
C ALA A 186 -8.72 15.73 -5.34
N GLU A 187 -8.75 15.23 -4.10
CA GLU A 187 -8.54 15.96 -2.85
C GLU A 187 -7.59 15.21 -1.92
N ASN A 188 -6.91 15.95 -1.03
CA ASN A 188 -6.19 15.36 0.10
C ASN A 188 -6.99 15.64 1.37
N LEU A 189 -7.63 14.61 1.92
CA LEU A 189 -8.48 14.69 3.11
C LEU A 189 -7.72 14.11 4.31
N ILE A 190 -7.41 14.98 5.27
CA ILE A 190 -6.60 14.65 6.44
C ILE A 190 -7.45 14.76 7.71
N GLY A 191 -7.52 13.67 8.47
CA GLY A 191 -8.18 13.54 9.76
C GLY A 191 -7.43 14.24 10.90
N THR A 192 -7.71 13.79 12.11
CA THR A 192 -7.25 14.27 13.41
C THR A 192 -6.63 13.11 14.17
N ASP A 193 -6.07 13.34 15.37
CA ASP A 193 -5.53 12.25 16.20
C ASP A 193 -6.63 11.36 16.86
N GLN A 194 -7.86 11.39 16.35
CA GLN A 194 -9.05 10.75 16.92
C GLN A 194 -9.76 9.91 15.85
N ASP A 195 -10.62 8.98 16.29
CA ASP A 195 -11.35 8.08 15.38
C ASP A 195 -12.26 8.84 14.38
N ASP A 196 -11.79 9.04 13.16
CA ASP A 196 -12.46 9.85 12.14
C ASP A 196 -13.25 9.04 11.12
N ARG A 197 -14.14 9.73 10.41
CA ARG A 197 -14.89 9.19 9.27
C ARG A 197 -14.68 10.08 8.06
N ILE A 198 -14.06 9.54 7.02
CA ILE A 198 -13.63 10.29 5.83
C ILE A 198 -14.34 9.71 4.59
N THR A 199 -14.98 10.57 3.80
CA THR A 199 -15.62 10.21 2.52
C THR A 199 -14.98 11.05 1.42
N GLY A 200 -14.19 10.45 0.52
CA GLY A 200 -13.65 11.14 -0.66
C GLY A 200 -14.75 11.66 -1.59
N SER A 201 -15.80 10.85 -1.77
CA SER A 201 -16.80 11.00 -2.83
C SER A 201 -16.15 10.71 -4.18
N GLY A 202 -16.25 11.57 -5.19
CA GLY A 202 -15.65 11.30 -6.50
C GLY A 202 -14.28 11.94 -6.64
N GLY A 203 -13.38 11.32 -7.40
CA GLY A 203 -12.04 11.88 -7.59
C GLY A 203 -11.00 10.78 -7.48
N ASN A 204 -9.73 11.16 -7.44
CA ASN A 204 -8.70 10.23 -6.99
C ASN A 204 -8.10 10.86 -5.75
N ASP A 205 -8.59 10.47 -4.59
CA ASP A 205 -8.31 11.18 -3.35
C ASP A 205 -7.16 10.56 -2.57
N ILE A 206 -6.58 11.33 -1.66
CA ILE A 206 -5.71 10.82 -0.60
C ILE A 206 -6.48 10.96 0.70
N LEU A 207 -6.79 9.84 1.36
CA LEU A 207 -7.52 9.82 2.62
C LEU A 207 -6.54 9.45 3.73
N SER A 208 -6.26 10.38 4.63
CA SER A 208 -5.29 10.21 5.71
C SER A 208 -6.01 10.30 7.06
N GLY A 209 -6.02 9.21 7.84
CA GLY A 209 -6.66 9.18 9.16
C GLY A 209 -5.84 9.85 10.27
N GLU A 210 -4.52 9.96 10.09
CA GLU A 210 -3.56 10.37 11.13
C GLU A 210 -3.48 9.37 12.30
N GLY A 211 -4.04 9.71 13.45
CA GLY A 211 -4.00 8.88 14.65
C GLY A 211 -5.40 8.49 15.09
N GLY A 212 -5.56 7.34 15.75
CA GLY A 212 -6.88 6.87 16.16
C GLY A 212 -7.23 5.57 15.45
N THR A 213 -8.53 5.32 15.30
CA THR A 213 -9.05 4.24 14.45
C THR A 213 -10.00 4.85 13.43
N ASP A 214 -9.51 4.98 12.21
CA ASP A 214 -10.14 5.81 11.19
C ASP A 214 -10.92 4.99 10.17
N THR A 215 -12.01 5.57 9.66
CA THR A 215 -12.92 4.92 8.72
C THR A 215 -13.00 5.69 7.41
N ALA A 216 -12.54 5.09 6.31
CA ALA A 216 -12.89 5.57 4.96
C ALA A 216 -14.26 5.02 4.56
N VAL A 217 -15.18 5.89 4.13
CA VAL A 217 -16.59 5.55 3.88
C VAL A 217 -16.91 5.66 2.39
N TYR A 218 -17.43 4.56 1.86
CA TYR A 218 -17.83 4.33 0.49
C TYR A 218 -19.32 4.00 0.43
N MET A 219 -20.05 4.66 -0.47
CA MET A 219 -21.52 4.58 -0.50
C MET A 219 -22.06 3.46 -1.39
N ALA A 220 -21.21 2.86 -2.25
CA ALA A 220 -21.61 1.74 -3.08
C ALA A 220 -21.32 0.39 -2.40
N ASP A 221 -21.86 -0.68 -2.99
CA ASP A 221 -21.63 -2.04 -2.53
C ASP A 221 -20.16 -2.43 -2.70
N ILE A 222 -19.60 -3.16 -1.73
CA ILE A 222 -18.19 -3.58 -1.72
C ILE A 222 -17.79 -4.32 -3.01
N SER A 223 -18.72 -4.98 -3.70
CA SER A 223 -18.45 -5.69 -4.96
C SER A 223 -18.04 -4.79 -6.12
N ASN A 224 -18.25 -3.47 -6.02
CA ASN A 224 -17.78 -2.51 -7.01
C ASN A 224 -16.31 -2.14 -6.82
N TYR A 225 -15.71 -2.46 -5.68
CA TYR A 225 -14.39 -1.96 -5.33
C TYR A 225 -13.30 -3.01 -5.57
N GLY A 226 -12.10 -2.51 -5.85
CA GLY A 226 -10.87 -3.30 -5.82
C GLY A 226 -9.86 -2.65 -4.88
N LEU A 227 -9.29 -3.44 -3.98
CA LEU A 227 -8.26 -3.01 -3.04
C LEU A 227 -6.90 -3.51 -3.53
N THR A 228 -5.90 -2.65 -3.59
CA THR A 228 -4.52 -3.01 -3.90
C THR A 228 -3.63 -2.66 -2.72
N VAL A 229 -2.84 -3.62 -2.25
CA VAL A 229 -1.83 -3.43 -1.20
C VAL A 229 -0.44 -3.48 -1.83
N SER A 230 0.36 -2.44 -1.61
CA SER A 230 1.72 -2.33 -2.14
C SER A 230 2.67 -1.68 -1.13
N ASN A 231 3.53 -2.48 -0.50
CA ASN A 231 4.62 -1.99 0.37
C ASN A 231 4.22 -0.86 1.37
N GLY A 232 3.07 -1.02 2.04
CA GLY A 232 2.53 -0.05 3.01
C GLY A 232 1.56 0.98 2.42
N THR A 233 1.47 1.11 1.10
CA THR A 233 0.44 1.88 0.40
C THR A 233 -0.78 1.03 0.14
N ILE A 234 -1.96 1.59 0.40
CA ILE A 234 -3.24 0.95 0.13
C ILE A 234 -3.99 1.84 -0.84
N VAL A 235 -4.46 1.25 -1.94
CA VAL A 235 -5.26 1.92 -2.95
C VAL A 235 -6.59 1.22 -3.05
N ILE A 236 -7.67 1.98 -3.09
CA ILE A 236 -9.00 1.47 -3.36
C ILE A 236 -9.60 2.13 -4.58
N GLU A 237 -10.04 1.32 -5.52
CA GLU A 237 -10.65 1.75 -6.77
C GLU A 237 -12.13 1.39 -6.76
N ASP A 238 -13.01 2.35 -7.02
CA ASP A 238 -14.38 2.09 -7.47
C ASP A 238 -14.38 1.80 -8.98
N ARG A 239 -14.54 0.53 -9.32
CA ARG A 239 -14.52 0.05 -10.71
C ARG A 239 -15.80 0.41 -11.48
N SER A 240 -16.82 0.95 -10.79
CA SER A 240 -17.96 1.59 -11.45
C SER A 240 -17.69 3.05 -11.85
N GLY A 241 -16.61 3.65 -11.32
CA GLY A 241 -16.12 5.00 -11.62
C GLY A 241 -16.88 6.13 -10.92
N GLY A 242 -17.70 5.83 -9.90
CA GLY A 242 -18.42 6.83 -9.12
C GLY A 242 -17.51 7.57 -8.15
N ASP A 243 -16.75 6.81 -7.35
CA ASP A 243 -15.84 7.35 -6.35
C ASP A 243 -14.41 7.56 -6.89
N GLY A 244 -14.02 6.81 -7.92
CA GLY A 244 -12.70 6.90 -8.55
C GLY A 244 -11.64 6.05 -7.85
N THR A 245 -10.41 6.54 -7.71
CA THR A 245 -9.29 5.75 -7.16
C THR A 245 -8.57 6.47 -6.03
N ASP A 246 -8.79 6.00 -4.80
CA ASP A 246 -8.28 6.65 -3.60
C ASP A 246 -7.04 5.94 -3.04
N THR A 247 -6.11 6.73 -2.51
CA THR A 247 -4.97 6.27 -1.72
C THR A 247 -5.24 6.47 -0.24
N LEU A 248 -5.02 5.43 0.56
CA LEU A 248 -5.36 5.41 1.99
C LEU A 248 -4.09 5.39 2.84
N ASN A 249 -3.99 6.32 3.78
CA ASN A 249 -2.90 6.42 4.75
C ASN A 249 -3.50 6.40 6.16
N SER A 250 -2.96 5.55 7.05
CA SER A 250 -3.45 5.43 8.44
C SER A 250 -4.99 5.28 8.51
N ILE A 251 -5.55 4.42 7.66
CA ILE A 251 -6.97 4.05 7.70
C ILE A 251 -7.06 2.60 8.16
N GLU A 252 -7.77 2.36 9.26
CA GLU A 252 -7.93 1.02 9.82
C GLU A 252 -9.19 0.32 9.32
N ILE A 253 -10.22 1.07 8.91
CA ILE A 253 -11.55 0.56 8.56
C ILE A 253 -12.00 1.15 7.22
N LEU A 254 -12.52 0.29 6.34
CA LEU A 254 -13.32 0.70 5.20
C LEU A 254 -14.79 0.44 5.52
N GLU A 255 -15.69 1.34 5.15
CA GLU A 255 -17.13 1.14 5.30
C GLU A 255 -17.80 1.20 3.93
N PHE A 256 -18.47 0.13 3.51
CA PHE A 256 -19.19 0.05 2.24
C PHE A 256 -20.69 -0.10 2.48
N ASP A 257 -21.49 0.86 2.03
CA ASP A 257 -22.96 0.91 2.25
C ASP A 257 -23.32 0.62 3.73
N GLY A 258 -22.56 1.23 4.65
CA GLY A 258 -22.74 1.07 6.10
C GLY A 258 -22.21 -0.23 6.70
N THR A 259 -21.52 -1.07 5.93
CA THR A 259 -20.91 -2.32 6.39
C THR A 259 -19.40 -2.15 6.55
N PRO A 260 -18.84 -2.34 7.76
CA PRO A 260 -17.40 -2.20 7.99
C PRO A 260 -16.61 -3.40 7.46
N PHE A 261 -15.40 -3.11 6.98
CA PHE A 261 -14.35 -4.01 6.56
C PHE A 261 -13.05 -3.59 7.25
N GLU A 262 -12.54 -4.45 8.13
CA GLU A 262 -11.38 -4.18 9.00
C GLU A 262 -10.07 -4.28 8.20
N LEU A 263 -9.63 -3.17 7.61
CA LEU A 263 -8.45 -3.08 6.75
C LEU A 263 -7.16 -3.44 7.50
N SER A 264 -7.07 -3.06 8.77
CA SER A 264 -5.94 -3.37 9.67
C SER A 264 -5.62 -4.88 9.78
N ARG A 265 -6.56 -5.76 9.41
CA ARG A 265 -6.34 -7.22 9.39
C ARG A 265 -5.55 -7.72 8.18
N PHE A 266 -5.22 -6.85 7.23
CA PHE A 266 -4.63 -7.22 5.94
C PHE A 266 -3.30 -6.51 5.66
N THR A 267 -2.90 -5.52 6.47
CA THR A 267 -1.74 -4.65 6.18
C THR A 267 -0.39 -5.32 6.44
N ASN A 268 -0.32 -6.31 7.33
CA ASN A 268 0.92 -7.03 7.67
C ASN A 268 1.33 -8.07 6.60
N VAL A 269 0.46 -8.38 5.63
CA VAL A 269 0.74 -9.39 4.60
C VAL A 269 1.95 -9.01 3.72
N SER A 270 2.23 -7.72 3.57
CA SER A 270 3.40 -7.20 2.84
C SER A 270 4.75 -7.59 3.45
N THR A 271 4.76 -8.11 4.69
CA THR A 271 5.98 -8.60 5.35
C THR A 271 6.34 -10.04 5.00
N LEU A 272 5.44 -10.77 4.34
CA LEU A 272 5.66 -12.14 3.91
C LEU A 272 6.62 -12.19 2.71
N THR A 273 7.21 -13.36 2.46
CA THR A 273 7.99 -13.61 1.25
C THR A 273 7.17 -14.37 0.21
N ASP A 274 7.62 -14.39 -1.05
CA ASP A 274 7.00 -15.24 -2.10
C ASP A 274 6.89 -16.70 -1.66
N ALA A 275 7.91 -17.21 -0.97
CA ALA A 275 7.93 -18.57 -0.46
C ALA A 275 6.87 -18.80 0.63
N ASP A 276 6.63 -17.82 1.50
CA ASP A 276 5.57 -17.90 2.52
C ASP A 276 4.19 -17.87 1.86
N MET A 277 3.99 -17.00 0.88
CA MET A 277 2.73 -16.91 0.13
C MET A 277 2.42 -18.19 -0.64
N LEU A 278 3.39 -18.76 -1.37
CA LEU A 278 3.21 -20.03 -2.07
C LEU A 278 2.95 -21.18 -1.09
N ALA A 279 3.68 -21.27 0.02
CA ALA A 279 3.41 -22.27 1.05
C ALA A 279 1.98 -22.14 1.61
N PHE A 280 1.45 -20.92 1.67
CA PHE A 280 0.10 -20.68 2.13
C PHE A 280 -0.95 -21.06 1.07
N CYS A 281 -0.70 -20.81 -0.21
CA CYS A 281 -1.49 -21.34 -1.31
C CYS A 281 -1.51 -22.89 -1.31
N GLU A 282 -0.39 -23.55 -1.02
CA GLU A 282 -0.32 -25.01 -0.86
C GLU A 282 -1.25 -25.52 0.25
N LEU A 283 -1.37 -24.76 1.35
CA LEU A 283 -2.28 -25.10 2.44
C LEU A 283 -3.75 -25.04 1.98
N TYR A 284 -4.14 -23.99 1.26
CA TYR A 284 -5.49 -23.89 0.68
C TYR A 284 -5.80 -25.05 -0.26
N VAL A 285 -4.86 -25.36 -1.16
CA VAL A 285 -4.97 -26.50 -2.07
C VAL A 285 -5.16 -27.80 -1.28
N ALA A 286 -4.36 -28.02 -0.24
CA ALA A 286 -4.37 -29.28 0.49
C ALA A 286 -5.62 -29.47 1.37
N TYR A 287 -6.15 -28.42 1.98
CA TYR A 287 -7.29 -28.52 2.90
C TYR A 287 -8.65 -28.30 2.22
N PHE A 288 -8.71 -27.51 1.14
CA PHE A 288 -9.96 -27.15 0.48
C PHE A 288 -10.08 -27.68 -0.96
N ASN A 289 -8.97 -28.07 -1.60
CA ASN A 289 -8.93 -28.46 -3.02
C ASN A 289 -9.50 -27.40 -3.97
N ARG A 290 -9.18 -26.14 -3.70
CA ARG A 290 -9.51 -24.98 -4.53
C ARG A 290 -8.38 -23.95 -4.47
N ALA A 291 -8.39 -23.00 -5.41
CA ALA A 291 -7.60 -21.79 -5.22
C ALA A 291 -8.05 -21.05 -3.94
N PRO A 292 -7.14 -20.33 -3.27
CA PRO A 292 -7.55 -19.42 -2.20
C PRO A 292 -8.53 -18.36 -2.72
N ASP A 293 -9.41 -17.89 -1.84
CA ASP A 293 -10.04 -16.58 -2.04
C ASP A 293 -9.12 -15.52 -1.44
N SER A 294 -8.97 -14.37 -2.08
CA SER A 294 -7.99 -13.37 -1.66
C SER A 294 -8.23 -12.87 -0.22
N THR A 295 -9.47 -12.58 0.15
CA THR A 295 -9.83 -12.09 1.48
C THR A 295 -9.42 -13.10 2.56
N GLY A 296 -9.74 -14.38 2.39
CA GLY A 296 -9.30 -15.43 3.30
C GLY A 296 -7.78 -15.58 3.32
N LEU A 297 -7.15 -15.59 2.14
CA LEU A 297 -5.70 -15.75 2.01
C LEU A 297 -4.94 -14.67 2.79
N LEU A 298 -5.33 -13.41 2.63
CA LEU A 298 -4.68 -12.27 3.27
C LEU A 298 -4.98 -12.21 4.77
N PHE A 299 -6.19 -12.60 5.20
CA PHE A 299 -6.53 -12.69 6.62
C PHE A 299 -5.60 -13.66 7.35
N TRP A 300 -5.46 -14.87 6.82
CA TRP A 300 -4.61 -15.89 7.46
C TRP A 300 -3.12 -15.66 7.21
N GLY A 301 -2.75 -15.06 6.08
CA GLY A 301 -1.38 -14.58 5.82
C GLY A 301 -0.95 -13.55 6.86
N SER A 302 -1.84 -12.62 7.22
CA SER A 302 -1.58 -11.66 8.31
C SER A 302 -1.48 -12.35 9.68
N ALA A 303 -2.32 -13.36 9.95
CA ALA A 303 -2.18 -14.16 11.19
C ALA A 303 -0.82 -14.88 11.28
N LEU A 304 -0.30 -15.37 10.15
CA LEU A 304 1.05 -15.95 10.07
C LEU A 304 2.13 -14.89 10.32
N ALA A 305 2.01 -13.71 9.70
CA ALA A 305 2.91 -12.57 9.92
C ALA A 305 2.94 -12.12 11.40
N ASP A 306 1.78 -12.18 12.08
CA ASP A 306 1.63 -11.89 13.50
C ASP A 306 2.16 -13.01 14.43
N GLY A 307 2.67 -14.11 13.85
CA GLY A 307 3.36 -15.19 14.56
C GLY A 307 2.50 -16.40 14.90
N MET A 308 1.29 -16.54 14.33
CA MET A 308 0.54 -17.78 14.43
C MET A 308 1.29 -18.91 13.71
N ALA A 309 1.45 -20.05 14.38
CA ALA A 309 2.16 -21.17 13.78
C ALA A 309 1.31 -21.81 12.66
N MET A 310 1.96 -22.22 11.56
CA MET A 310 1.29 -22.92 10.45
C MET A 310 0.50 -24.15 10.90
N ASN A 311 0.98 -24.88 11.92
CA ASN A 311 0.26 -26.01 12.52
C ASN A 311 -1.09 -25.61 13.15
N ASP A 312 -1.17 -24.42 13.74
CA ASP A 312 -2.40 -23.94 14.37
C ASP A 312 -3.40 -23.50 13.29
N ILE A 313 -2.93 -22.80 12.26
CA ILE A 313 -3.74 -22.47 11.07
C ILE A 313 -4.27 -23.75 10.40
N ALA A 314 -3.42 -24.77 10.23
CA ALA A 314 -3.79 -26.06 9.67
C ALA A 314 -4.91 -26.77 10.48
N ARG A 315 -4.92 -26.63 11.81
CA ARG A 315 -6.02 -27.17 12.65
C ARG A 315 -7.32 -26.40 12.41
N GLU A 316 -7.26 -25.08 12.36
CA GLU A 316 -8.43 -24.24 12.06
C GLU A 316 -9.01 -24.51 10.65
N PHE A 317 -8.14 -24.76 9.67
CA PHE A 317 -8.52 -25.15 8.30
C PHE A 317 -9.21 -26.51 8.30
N PHE A 318 -8.66 -27.47 9.05
CA PHE A 318 -9.24 -28.80 9.14
C PHE A 318 -10.69 -28.78 9.65
N ASP A 319 -11.00 -27.90 10.60
CA ASP A 319 -12.33 -27.81 11.21
C ASP A 319 -13.36 -27.08 10.33
N GLN A 320 -12.94 -26.46 9.22
CA GLN A 320 -13.86 -25.77 8.32
C GLN A 320 -14.87 -26.73 7.65
N PRO A 321 -16.12 -26.30 7.44
CA PRO A 321 -17.15 -27.12 6.78
C PRO A 321 -16.73 -27.67 5.41
N GLU A 322 -15.95 -26.90 4.64
CA GLU A 322 -15.46 -27.30 3.32
C GLU A 322 -14.49 -28.48 3.41
N THR A 323 -13.51 -28.42 4.32
CA THR A 323 -12.57 -29.53 4.56
C THR A 323 -13.28 -30.76 5.13
N GLN A 324 -14.26 -30.57 6.02
CA GLN A 324 -15.08 -31.67 6.52
C GLN A 324 -15.96 -32.30 5.44
N ALA A 325 -16.44 -31.52 4.46
CA ALA A 325 -17.14 -32.07 3.31
C ALA A 325 -16.20 -32.86 2.38
N LEU A 326 -14.96 -32.39 2.21
CA LEU A 326 -13.95 -33.03 1.36
C LEU A 326 -13.41 -34.33 1.96
N TYR A 327 -13.13 -34.34 3.28
CA TYR A 327 -12.43 -35.44 3.95
C TYR A 327 -13.17 -36.07 5.12
N GLY A 328 -14.10 -35.36 5.75
CA GLY A 328 -14.84 -35.86 6.92
C GLY A 328 -15.77 -37.03 6.60
N GLY A 329 -16.12 -37.21 5.32
CA GLY A 329 -16.90 -38.36 4.82
C GLY A 329 -16.11 -39.67 4.68
N SER A 330 -14.78 -39.68 4.88
CA SER A 330 -13.95 -40.86 4.74
C SER A 330 -14.30 -41.94 5.78
N SER A 331 -14.74 -43.11 5.29
CA SER A 331 -15.25 -44.20 6.14
C SER A 331 -14.19 -44.98 6.91
N SER A 332 -12.91 -44.80 6.54
CA SER A 332 -11.74 -45.38 7.18
C SER A 332 -10.53 -44.43 7.12
N THR A 333 -9.48 -44.72 7.90
CA THR A 333 -8.20 -44.01 7.79
C THR A 333 -7.58 -44.16 6.41
N GLY A 334 -7.71 -45.33 5.78
CA GLY A 334 -7.23 -45.56 4.41
C GLY A 334 -7.95 -44.72 3.36
N ASP A 335 -9.27 -44.56 3.48
CA ASP A 335 -10.03 -43.68 2.58
C ASP A 335 -9.59 -42.22 2.71
N PHE A 336 -9.32 -41.78 3.94
CA PHE A 336 -8.82 -40.44 4.22
C PHE A 336 -7.43 -40.21 3.61
N VAL A 337 -6.48 -41.12 3.85
CA VAL A 337 -5.13 -41.04 3.25
C VAL A 337 -5.23 -41.00 1.72
N THR A 338 -6.06 -41.86 1.12
CA THR A 338 -6.24 -41.91 -0.34
C THR A 338 -6.81 -40.61 -0.91
N ALA A 339 -7.79 -40.01 -0.23
CA ALA A 339 -8.38 -38.74 -0.64
C ALA A 339 -7.36 -37.60 -0.61
N VAL A 340 -6.56 -37.53 0.47
CA VAL A 340 -5.52 -36.50 0.62
C VAL A 340 -4.44 -36.64 -0.45
N TYR A 341 -3.97 -37.87 -0.73
CA TYR A 341 -3.04 -38.14 -1.83
C TYR A 341 -3.60 -37.72 -3.19
N SER A 342 -4.87 -38.02 -3.45
CA SER A 342 -5.51 -37.68 -4.73
C SER A 342 -5.61 -36.17 -4.91
N ASN A 343 -5.92 -35.42 -3.85
CA ASN A 343 -5.97 -33.96 -3.92
C ASN A 343 -4.56 -33.35 -4.09
N ILE A 344 -3.65 -33.63 -3.16
CA ILE A 344 -2.36 -32.93 -3.08
C ILE A 344 -1.45 -33.33 -4.25
N LEU A 345 -1.46 -34.63 -4.62
CA LEU A 345 -0.47 -35.21 -5.53
C LEU A 345 -1.06 -35.70 -6.86
N GLY A 346 -2.37 -35.59 -7.06
CA GLY A 346 -3.03 -36.04 -8.29
C GLY A 346 -2.97 -37.56 -8.54
N ARG A 347 -2.62 -38.34 -7.52
CA ARG A 347 -2.39 -39.80 -7.65
C ARG A 347 -2.78 -40.56 -6.39
N ALA A 348 -3.01 -41.86 -6.54
CA ALA A 348 -3.16 -42.76 -5.40
C ALA A 348 -1.82 -42.95 -4.65
N PRO A 349 -1.86 -43.23 -3.34
CA PRO A 349 -0.66 -43.62 -2.60
C PRO A 349 -0.12 -44.95 -3.13
N ASP A 350 1.20 -45.09 -3.13
CA ASP A 350 1.83 -46.40 -3.28
C ASP A 350 1.62 -47.24 -1.99
N ALA A 351 1.91 -48.54 -2.07
CA ALA A 351 1.65 -49.46 -0.96
C ALA A 351 2.42 -49.09 0.31
N ASP A 352 3.69 -48.70 0.18
CA ASP A 352 4.55 -48.38 1.32
C ASP A 352 4.11 -47.07 2.00
N GLY A 353 3.79 -46.04 1.19
CA GLY A 353 3.26 -44.77 1.67
C GLY A 353 1.89 -44.92 2.34
N PHE A 354 0.98 -45.69 1.74
CA PHE A 354 -0.34 -45.99 2.32
C PHE A 354 -0.20 -46.68 3.68
N ASP A 355 0.61 -47.74 3.76
CA ASP A 355 0.83 -48.49 5.00
C ASP A 355 1.49 -47.60 6.07
N TYR A 356 2.48 -46.79 5.69
CA TYR A 356 3.14 -45.88 6.63
C TYR A 356 2.15 -44.88 7.25
N TRP A 357 1.40 -44.15 6.42
CA TRP A 357 0.52 -43.09 6.89
C TRP A 357 -0.69 -43.59 7.66
N THR A 358 -1.29 -44.70 7.21
CA THR A 358 -2.39 -45.33 7.94
C THR A 358 -1.94 -45.80 9.33
N ASN A 359 -0.76 -46.42 9.46
CA ASN A 359 -0.22 -46.82 10.76
C ASN A 359 0.06 -45.62 11.68
N ILE A 360 0.61 -44.52 11.16
CA ILE A 360 0.87 -43.30 11.94
C ILE A 360 -0.44 -42.69 12.48
N LEU A 361 -1.48 -42.63 11.64
CA LEU A 361 -2.78 -42.10 12.03
C LEU A 361 -3.54 -43.03 12.99
N ASP A 362 -3.57 -44.34 12.71
CA ASP A 362 -4.28 -45.33 13.54
C ASP A 362 -3.63 -45.51 14.92
N SER A 363 -2.31 -45.29 15.02
CA SER A 363 -1.59 -45.30 16.31
C SER A 363 -1.79 -44.02 17.12
N GLY A 364 -2.40 -42.98 16.54
CA GLY A 364 -2.60 -41.68 17.19
C GLY A 364 -1.31 -40.89 17.40
N VAL A 365 -0.22 -41.26 16.71
CA VAL A 365 1.07 -40.54 16.76
C VAL A 365 0.95 -39.15 16.13
N ARG A 366 0.04 -39.00 15.16
CA ARG A 366 -0.25 -37.74 14.47
C ARG A 366 -1.76 -37.59 14.26
N GLU A 367 -2.23 -36.35 14.31
CA GLU A 367 -3.63 -36.03 14.03
C GLU A 367 -3.91 -35.95 12.52
N ARG A 368 -5.18 -36.09 12.12
CA ARG A 368 -5.58 -35.98 10.71
C ARG A 368 -5.31 -34.57 10.15
N SER A 369 -5.52 -33.54 10.96
CA SER A 369 -5.19 -32.15 10.66
C SER A 369 -3.70 -32.01 10.34
N GLU A 370 -2.82 -32.54 11.18
CA GLU A 370 -1.36 -32.47 10.99
C GLU A 370 -0.84 -33.36 9.85
N PHE A 371 -1.54 -34.43 9.51
CA PHE A 371 -1.14 -35.31 8.41
C PHE A 371 -1.16 -34.61 7.05
N ILE A 372 -2.17 -33.76 6.79
CA ILE A 372 -2.28 -33.04 5.52
C ILE A 372 -1.09 -32.10 5.33
N LEU A 373 -0.72 -31.33 6.37
CA LEU A 373 0.49 -30.50 6.35
C LEU A 373 1.76 -31.33 6.17
N ALA A 374 1.88 -32.46 6.88
CA ALA A 374 3.04 -33.33 6.73
C ALA A 374 3.17 -33.98 5.33
N MET A 375 2.06 -34.09 4.59
CA MET A 375 2.08 -34.54 3.20
C MET A 375 2.71 -33.49 2.28
N ILE A 376 2.43 -32.20 2.50
CA ILE A 376 3.10 -31.08 1.82
C ILE A 376 4.60 -31.14 2.09
N ASP A 377 4.99 -31.17 3.37
CA ASP A 377 6.39 -31.24 3.79
C ASP A 377 7.11 -32.46 3.20
N GLY A 378 6.44 -33.62 3.21
CA GLY A 378 6.97 -34.87 2.67
C GLY A 378 7.20 -34.84 1.17
N ALA A 379 6.30 -34.20 0.41
CA ALA A 379 6.45 -34.02 -1.04
C ALA A 379 7.65 -33.12 -1.39
N LYS A 380 7.86 -32.05 -0.60
CA LYS A 380 8.92 -31.04 -0.82
C LYS A 380 10.26 -31.39 -0.18
N ALA A 381 10.31 -32.39 0.70
CA ALA A 381 11.54 -32.85 1.30
C ALA A 381 12.55 -33.36 0.26
N ALA A 382 13.84 -33.33 0.59
CA ALA A 382 14.90 -33.85 -0.31
C ALA A 382 14.75 -35.34 -0.66
N THR A 383 13.96 -36.09 0.13
CA THR A 383 13.61 -37.49 -0.11
C THR A 383 12.28 -37.67 -0.85
N GLY A 384 11.54 -36.58 -1.08
CA GLY A 384 10.28 -36.53 -1.81
C GLY A 384 10.45 -36.71 -3.31
N SER A 385 9.33 -36.93 -3.99
CA SER A 385 9.31 -37.04 -5.46
C SER A 385 9.33 -35.67 -6.08
N ALA A 386 10.28 -35.41 -6.99
CA ALA A 386 10.32 -34.15 -7.74
C ALA A 386 9.03 -33.90 -8.55
N ALA A 387 8.37 -34.96 -9.02
CA ALA A 387 7.10 -34.84 -9.71
C ALA A 387 5.94 -34.44 -8.77
N ASP A 388 5.98 -34.92 -7.52
CA ASP A 388 4.97 -34.57 -6.51
C ASP A 388 5.16 -33.11 -6.06
N ALA A 389 6.41 -32.70 -5.83
CA ALA A 389 6.74 -31.31 -5.51
C ALA A 389 6.31 -30.36 -6.63
N GLN A 390 6.63 -30.66 -7.89
CA GLN A 390 6.22 -29.85 -9.03
C GLN A 390 4.71 -29.78 -9.19
N TYR A 391 3.99 -30.90 -9.01
CA TYR A 391 2.53 -30.92 -9.13
C TYR A 391 1.88 -29.99 -8.08
N LEU A 392 2.38 -30.04 -6.84
CA LEU A 392 1.90 -29.19 -5.76
C LEU A 392 2.26 -27.71 -5.97
N GLU A 393 3.50 -27.42 -6.38
CA GLU A 393 3.97 -26.07 -6.67
C GLU A 393 3.14 -25.43 -7.80
N THR A 394 2.86 -26.17 -8.88
CA THR A 394 2.00 -25.67 -9.96
C THR A 394 0.56 -25.39 -9.50
N LYS A 395 -0.01 -26.23 -8.60
CA LYS A 395 -1.33 -25.90 -8.00
C LYS A 395 -1.24 -24.64 -7.14
N ALA A 396 -0.15 -24.44 -6.40
CA ALA A 396 0.06 -23.25 -5.60
C ALA A 396 0.18 -21.99 -6.46
N GLU A 397 0.93 -22.04 -7.56
CA GLU A 397 1.05 -20.94 -8.53
C GLU A 397 -0.30 -20.60 -9.19
N ILE A 398 -1.11 -21.59 -9.56
CA ILE A 398 -2.49 -21.36 -10.04
C ILE A 398 -3.32 -20.65 -8.96
N GLY A 399 -3.20 -21.07 -7.71
CA GLY A 399 -3.85 -20.43 -6.57
C GLY A 399 -3.39 -19.00 -6.34
N ALA A 400 -2.08 -18.75 -6.43
CA ALA A 400 -1.47 -17.43 -6.29
C ALA A 400 -1.90 -16.49 -7.43
N TYR A 401 -1.91 -16.97 -8.68
CA TYR A 401 -2.38 -16.18 -9.81
C TYR A 401 -3.85 -15.78 -9.67
N TYR A 402 -4.71 -16.69 -9.18
CA TYR A 402 -6.11 -16.39 -8.91
C TYR A 402 -6.30 -15.38 -7.76
N ALA A 403 -5.67 -15.63 -6.61
CA ALA A 403 -5.97 -14.93 -5.37
C ALA A 403 -5.08 -13.71 -5.11
N VAL A 404 -3.79 -13.78 -5.41
CA VAL A 404 -2.82 -12.71 -5.09
C VAL A 404 -2.73 -11.74 -6.25
N VAL A 405 -2.48 -12.24 -7.46
CA VAL A 405 -2.27 -11.41 -8.66
C VAL A 405 -3.58 -10.76 -9.11
N ASN A 406 -4.65 -11.56 -9.24
CA ASN A 406 -5.96 -11.05 -9.68
C ASN A 406 -6.90 -10.66 -8.54
N GLY A 407 -6.54 -10.96 -7.29
CA GLY A 407 -7.31 -10.55 -6.12
C GLY A 407 -8.70 -11.17 -5.97
N LEU A 408 -8.97 -12.31 -6.61
CA LEU A 408 -10.32 -12.86 -6.76
C LEU A 408 -10.80 -13.62 -5.50
N ASN A 409 -12.12 -13.62 -5.27
CA ASN A 409 -12.77 -14.18 -4.08
C ASN A 409 -13.87 -15.21 -4.38
N ASN A 410 -14.33 -15.34 -5.64
CA ASN A 410 -15.38 -16.28 -6.03
C ASN A 410 -15.00 -17.76 -5.82
N VAL A 411 -15.41 -18.33 -4.69
CA VAL A 411 -15.15 -19.73 -4.31
C VAL A 411 -15.59 -20.75 -5.36
N SER A 412 -16.66 -20.50 -6.13
CA SER A 412 -17.08 -21.42 -7.19
C SER A 412 -16.06 -21.46 -8.33
N VAL A 413 -15.55 -20.30 -8.74
CA VAL A 413 -14.52 -20.18 -9.78
C VAL A 413 -13.21 -20.76 -9.26
N ALA A 414 -12.82 -20.43 -8.03
CA ALA A 414 -11.63 -20.96 -7.37
C ALA A 414 -11.61 -22.51 -7.36
N ASN A 415 -12.78 -23.13 -7.15
CA ASN A 415 -12.95 -24.59 -7.25
C ASN A 415 -12.80 -25.10 -8.68
N THR A 416 -13.47 -24.46 -9.65
CA THR A 416 -13.40 -24.86 -11.06
C THR A 416 -11.98 -24.77 -11.59
N VAL A 417 -11.30 -23.64 -11.38
CA VAL A 417 -9.91 -23.41 -11.77
C VAL A 417 -8.99 -24.51 -11.24
N MET A 418 -9.10 -24.85 -9.95
CA MET A 418 -8.25 -25.86 -9.35
C MET A 418 -8.54 -27.28 -9.85
N GLN A 419 -9.81 -27.58 -10.16
CA GLN A 419 -10.22 -28.88 -10.69
C GLN A 419 -9.89 -29.07 -12.17
N THR A 420 -9.68 -27.99 -12.92
CA THR A 420 -9.21 -28.03 -14.31
C THR A 420 -7.81 -28.62 -14.39
N PHE A 421 -6.95 -28.35 -13.41
CA PHE A 421 -5.57 -28.83 -13.41
C PHE A 421 -5.46 -30.36 -13.24
N ASP A 422 -4.89 -31.02 -14.25
CA ASP A 422 -4.70 -32.49 -14.28
C ASP A 422 -3.23 -32.92 -14.22
N GLY A 423 -2.31 -31.96 -14.03
CA GLY A 423 -0.86 -32.20 -14.05
C GLY A 423 -0.20 -31.94 -15.40
N THR A 424 -0.96 -31.55 -16.43
CA THR A 424 -0.41 -31.20 -17.76
C THR A 424 -0.32 -29.70 -17.98
N ILE A 425 0.65 -29.25 -18.79
CA ILE A 425 0.79 -27.84 -19.18
C ILE A 425 -0.48 -27.31 -19.85
N ALA A 426 -1.18 -28.15 -20.64
CA ALA A 426 -2.43 -27.75 -21.28
C ALA A 426 -3.51 -27.38 -20.25
N SER A 427 -3.60 -28.13 -19.15
CA SER A 427 -4.54 -27.81 -18.07
C SER A 427 -4.16 -26.55 -17.29
N VAL A 428 -2.87 -26.17 -17.23
CA VAL A 428 -2.42 -24.91 -16.64
C VAL A 428 -2.83 -23.73 -17.50
N VAL A 429 -2.66 -23.84 -18.82
CA VAL A 429 -3.14 -22.82 -19.78
C VAL A 429 -4.65 -22.63 -19.65
N GLU A 430 -5.42 -23.72 -19.61
CA GLU A 430 -6.88 -23.67 -19.44
C GLU A 430 -7.28 -23.06 -18.10
N ALA A 431 -6.59 -23.40 -17.01
CA ALA A 431 -6.82 -22.80 -15.70
C ALA A 431 -6.53 -21.29 -15.72
N LYS A 432 -5.42 -20.86 -16.34
CA LYS A 432 -5.06 -19.44 -16.48
C LYS A 432 -6.10 -18.67 -17.31
N GLU A 433 -6.54 -19.22 -18.45
CA GLU A 433 -7.60 -18.63 -19.28
C GLU A 433 -8.90 -18.45 -18.49
N LEU A 434 -9.30 -19.43 -17.67
CA LEU A 434 -10.49 -19.31 -16.80
C LEU A 434 -10.34 -18.18 -15.76
N ILE A 435 -9.13 -17.99 -15.22
CA ILE A 435 -8.84 -16.91 -14.26
C ILE A 435 -8.92 -15.56 -14.98
N ASP A 436 -8.28 -15.44 -16.14
CA ASP A 436 -8.24 -14.20 -16.94
C ASP A 436 -9.65 -13.80 -17.40
N ASP A 437 -10.44 -14.75 -17.90
CA ASP A 437 -11.82 -14.54 -18.32
C ASP A 437 -12.69 -14.05 -17.14
N HIS A 438 -12.51 -14.63 -15.95
CA HIS A 438 -13.26 -14.23 -14.76
C HIS A 438 -12.81 -12.86 -14.24
N SER A 439 -11.50 -12.60 -14.22
CA SER A 439 -10.91 -11.31 -13.86
C SER A 439 -11.46 -10.19 -14.76
N ALA A 440 -11.55 -10.42 -16.07
CA ALA A 440 -12.13 -9.45 -17.00
C ALA A 440 -13.65 -9.20 -16.79
N LEU A 441 -14.36 -10.09 -16.09
CA LEU A 441 -15.78 -9.94 -15.79
C LEU A 441 -16.05 -9.18 -14.50
N VAL A 442 -15.06 -9.02 -13.61
CA VAL A 442 -15.28 -8.37 -12.30
C VAL A 442 -15.71 -6.91 -12.45
N ASP A 443 -15.37 -6.26 -13.57
CA ASP A 443 -15.76 -4.87 -13.87
C ASP A 443 -17.16 -4.76 -14.50
N THR A 444 -17.86 -5.88 -14.66
CA THR A 444 -19.19 -5.93 -15.24
C THR A 444 -20.27 -6.12 -14.17
N ALA A 445 -21.45 -5.57 -14.39
CA ALA A 445 -22.58 -5.71 -13.48
C ALA A 445 -23.04 -7.17 -13.26
N GLU A 446 -22.63 -8.12 -14.12
CA GLU A 446 -22.97 -9.54 -13.99
C GLU A 446 -21.88 -10.35 -13.27
N GLY A 447 -20.67 -9.80 -13.12
CA GLY A 447 -19.51 -10.47 -12.53
C GLY A 447 -18.87 -9.75 -11.35
N SER A 448 -19.44 -8.63 -10.89
CA SER A 448 -18.85 -7.80 -9.83
C SER A 448 -18.65 -8.56 -8.53
N GLU A 449 -17.43 -8.51 -8.03
CA GLU A 449 -17.03 -9.00 -6.71
C GLU A 449 -15.96 -8.08 -6.14
N PHE A 450 -15.81 -8.04 -4.82
CA PHE A 450 -14.71 -7.32 -4.22
C PHE A 450 -13.39 -8.02 -4.55
N THR A 451 -12.37 -7.27 -4.97
CA THR A 451 -11.04 -7.82 -5.22
C THR A 451 -10.02 -7.26 -4.23
N ILE A 452 -9.04 -8.07 -3.86
CA ILE A 452 -7.90 -7.61 -3.06
C ILE A 452 -6.61 -8.14 -3.67
N SER A 453 -5.79 -7.31 -4.29
CA SER A 453 -4.50 -7.72 -4.83
C SER A 453 -3.35 -7.26 -3.93
N VAL A 454 -2.25 -8.00 -3.97
CA VAL A 454 -1.00 -7.61 -3.30
C VAL A 454 0.10 -7.58 -4.33
N THR A 455 0.75 -6.44 -4.47
CA THR A 455 1.86 -6.26 -5.42
C THR A 455 3.20 -6.48 -4.73
N GLY A 456 4.17 -7.02 -5.47
CA GLY A 456 5.48 -7.35 -4.95
C GLY A 456 5.54 -8.72 -4.28
N LEU A 457 4.48 -9.54 -4.39
CA LEU A 457 4.45 -10.91 -3.91
C LEU A 457 3.92 -11.82 -5.01
N VAL A 458 4.70 -12.84 -5.38
CA VAL A 458 4.35 -13.85 -6.39
C VAL A 458 3.82 -13.25 -7.70
N ASP A 459 4.31 -12.07 -8.07
CA ASP A 459 3.86 -11.31 -9.26
C ASP A 459 4.11 -12.08 -10.57
N ASP A 460 5.09 -13.00 -10.58
CA ASP A 460 5.48 -13.83 -11.72
C ASP A 460 4.74 -15.19 -11.77
N ALA A 461 3.72 -15.38 -10.92
CA ALA A 461 2.94 -16.62 -10.91
C ALA A 461 2.36 -16.92 -12.30
N LEU A 462 2.73 -18.09 -12.84
CA LEU A 462 2.38 -18.58 -14.18
C LEU A 462 2.99 -17.81 -15.37
N ASP A 463 3.99 -16.94 -15.18
CA ASP A 463 4.68 -16.24 -16.30
C ASP A 463 5.43 -17.18 -17.26
N TRP A 464 5.69 -18.42 -16.83
CA TRP A 464 6.35 -19.45 -17.63
C TRP A 464 5.43 -20.14 -18.64
N VAL A 465 4.11 -19.90 -18.55
CA VAL A 465 3.05 -20.42 -19.42
C VAL A 465 2.87 -19.49 -20.60
#